data_AF-A0A8T3R5P4-F1
#
_entry.id   AF-A0A8T3R5P4-F1
#
_cell.length_a   1.000
_cell.length_b   1.000
_cell.length_c   1.000
_cell.angle_alpha   90.00
_cell.angle_beta   90.00
_cell.angle_gamma   90.00
#
_symmetry.space_group_name_H-M   'P 1'
#
loop_
_entity.id
_entity.type
_entity.pdbx_description
1 polymer ?
#
loop_
_entity_poly.entity_id
_entity_poly.type
_entity_poly.pdbx_seq_one_letter_code
_entity_poly.pdbx_strand_id
1 'polypeptide(L)'
;MEPNSAAEILPGLYRAVLDRVAQLELAGHRDAAGLMRSKGTRIYSRSWDDRARRELETLLRQHGVDASGQPRSARRARNRAARTA
;
A
#
# COMPACT_ATOMS: atom_id res chain seq x y z
N MET A 1 -2.25 23.85 -18.55
CA MET A 1 -1.21 22.89 -18.18
C MET A 1 -1.86 21.53 -18.06
N GLU A 2 -1.37 20.57 -18.82
CA GLU A 2 -2.07 19.33 -19.17
C GLU A 2 -2.11 18.33 -18.02
N PRO A 3 -3.19 17.54 -17.86
CA PRO A 3 -3.32 16.49 -16.85
C PRO A 3 -2.49 15.22 -17.18
N ASN A 4 -1.33 15.35 -17.83
CA ASN A 4 -0.53 14.22 -18.29
C ASN A 4 0.27 13.52 -17.18
N SER A 5 0.61 14.20 -16.07
CA SER A 5 1.52 13.60 -15.07
C SER A 5 0.91 12.49 -14.22
N ALA A 6 -0.41 12.46 -14.01
CA ALA A 6 -1.03 11.43 -13.19
C ALA A 6 -1.12 10.09 -13.94
N ALA A 7 -1.53 10.13 -15.22
CA ALA A 7 -1.68 8.95 -16.05
C ALA A 7 -0.36 8.24 -16.39
N GLU A 8 0.76 8.97 -16.44
CA GLU A 8 2.09 8.39 -16.66
C GLU A 8 2.64 7.69 -15.40
N ILE A 9 2.35 8.23 -14.21
CA ILE A 9 2.90 7.73 -12.93
C ILE A 9 2.01 6.65 -12.29
N LEU A 10 0.68 6.72 -12.49
CA LEU A 10 -0.28 5.78 -11.90
C LEU A 10 0.03 4.31 -12.22
N PRO A 11 0.35 3.91 -13.47
CA PRO A 11 0.68 2.53 -13.79
C PRO A 11 1.89 2.01 -13.03
N GLY A 12 2.92 2.85 -12.83
CA GLY A 12 4.09 2.51 -12.03
C GLY A 12 3.75 2.29 -10.55
N LEU A 13 2.95 3.18 -9.97
CA LEU A 13 2.47 3.04 -8.59
C LEU A 13 1.58 1.82 -8.41
N TYR A 14 0.71 1.52 -9.38
CA TYR A 14 -0.14 0.34 -9.33
C TYR A 14 0.69 -0.95 -9.42
N ARG A 15 1.72 -1.00 -10.28
CA ARG A 15 2.67 -2.13 -10.31
C ARG A 15 3.39 -2.31 -8.97
N ALA A 16 3.85 -1.24 -8.33
CA ALA A 16 4.47 -1.32 -7.01
C ALA A 16 3.48 -1.85 -5.94
N VAL A 17 2.20 -1.52 -6.04
CA VAL A 17 1.16 -2.11 -5.17
C VAL A 17 1.03 -3.61 -5.41
N LEU A 18 1.00 -4.07 -6.67
CA LEU A 18 0.93 -5.50 -6.98
C LEU A 18 2.16 -6.28 -6.54
N ASP A 19 3.36 -5.71 -6.70
CA ASP A 19 4.60 -6.31 -6.20
C ASP A 19 4.53 -6.50 -4.68
N ARG A 20 4.06 -5.47 -3.97
CA ARG A 20 3.93 -5.54 -2.52
C ARG A 20 2.85 -6.54 -2.06
N VAL A 21 1.77 -6.68 -2.83
CA VAL A 21 0.78 -7.74 -2.61
C VAL A 21 1.47 -9.10 -2.72
N ALA A 22 2.26 -9.35 -3.76
CA ALA A 22 2.99 -10.60 -3.93
C ALA A 22 3.95 -10.86 -2.74
N GLN A 23 4.68 -9.84 -2.27
CA GLN A 23 5.54 -9.95 -1.09
C GLN A 23 4.76 -10.33 0.19
N LEU A 24 3.57 -9.77 0.39
CA LEU A 24 2.71 -10.12 1.53
C LEU A 24 2.15 -11.54 1.41
N GLU A 25 1.82 -11.99 0.20
CA GLU A 25 1.37 -13.36 -0.05
C GLU A 25 2.48 -14.37 0.21
N LEU A 26 3.71 -14.08 -0.25
CA LEU A 26 4.90 -14.90 0.01
C LEU A 26 5.23 -14.99 1.50
N ALA A 27 5.03 -13.90 2.24
CA ALA A 27 5.18 -13.88 3.70
C ALA A 27 4.02 -14.57 4.47
N GLY A 28 3.02 -15.12 3.76
CA GLY A 28 1.86 -15.77 4.37
C GLY A 28 0.78 -14.81 4.89
N HIS A 29 0.93 -13.50 4.68
CA HIS A 29 -0.03 -12.47 5.11
C HIS A 29 -1.16 -12.27 4.08
N ARG A 30 -1.90 -13.34 3.79
CA ARG A 30 -2.93 -13.38 2.73
C ARG A 30 -4.06 -12.38 2.94
N ASP A 31 -4.49 -12.16 4.19
CA ASP A 31 -5.52 -11.17 4.52
C ASP A 31 -5.07 -9.73 4.21
N ALA A 32 -3.87 -9.36 4.66
CA ALA A 32 -3.28 -8.05 4.39
C ALA A 32 -3.04 -7.84 2.88
N ALA A 33 -2.64 -8.88 2.16
CA ALA A 33 -2.50 -8.87 0.71
C ALA A 33 -3.85 -8.62 0.00
N GLY A 34 -4.91 -9.31 0.42
CA GLY A 34 -6.26 -9.13 -0.12
C GLY A 34 -6.82 -7.73 0.12
N LEU A 35 -6.62 -7.18 1.33
CA LEU A 35 -6.98 -5.80 1.65
C LEU A 35 -6.24 -4.79 0.79
N MET A 36 -4.93 -4.99 0.60
CA MET A 36 -4.09 -4.10 -0.20
C MET A 36 -4.47 -4.15 -1.69
N ARG A 37 -4.73 -5.33 -2.24
CA ARG A 37 -5.21 -5.52 -3.61
C ARG A 37 -6.56 -4.85 -3.85
N SER A 38 -7.50 -5.04 -2.93
CA SER A 38 -8.86 -4.48 -3.02
C SER A 38 -8.84 -2.95 -2.95
N LYS A 39 -8.08 -2.37 -2.00
CA LYS A 39 -7.91 -0.92 -1.92
C LYS A 39 -7.18 -0.35 -3.13
N GLY A 40 -6.08 -0.95 -3.55
CA GLY A 40 -5.30 -0.51 -4.71
C GLY A 40 -6.14 -0.48 -5.99
N THR A 41 -6.91 -1.53 -6.24
CA THR A 41 -7.79 -1.63 -7.41
C THR A 41 -8.92 -0.59 -7.36
N ARG A 42 -9.50 -0.35 -6.16
CA ARG A 42 -10.54 0.67 -5.98
C ARG A 42 -10.01 2.08 -6.24
N ILE A 43 -8.80 2.40 -5.77
CA ILE A 43 -8.19 3.71 -5.99
C ILE A 43 -7.85 3.89 -7.47
N TYR A 44 -7.26 2.86 -8.09
CA TYR A 44 -6.92 2.86 -9.52
C TYR A 44 -8.15 3.00 -10.44
N SER A 45 -9.25 2.34 -10.09
CA SER A 45 -10.48 2.36 -10.90
C SER A 45 -11.35 3.60 -10.67
N ARG A 46 -11.14 4.34 -9.58
CA ARG A 46 -12.03 5.47 -9.21
C ARG A 46 -11.74 6.71 -10.04
N SER A 47 -10.49 7.15 -10.14
CA SER A 47 -10.11 8.35 -10.89
C SER A 47 -8.61 8.34 -11.17
N TRP A 48 -8.18 8.80 -12.35
CA TRP A 48 -6.77 8.85 -12.75
C TRP A 48 -6.16 10.23 -12.48
N ASP A 49 -6.42 10.75 -11.28
CA ASP A 49 -6.03 12.10 -10.86
C ASP A 49 -4.92 12.09 -9.80
N ASP A 50 -4.38 13.27 -9.51
CA ASP A 50 -3.39 13.49 -8.45
C ASP A 50 -3.83 12.94 -7.08
N ARG A 51 -5.14 12.95 -6.82
CA ARG A 51 -5.71 12.38 -5.59
C ARG A 51 -5.50 10.87 -5.51
N ALA A 52 -5.75 10.14 -6.59
CA ALA A 52 -5.55 8.69 -6.63
C ALA A 52 -4.06 8.34 -6.52
N ARG A 53 -3.18 9.16 -7.12
CA ARG A 53 -1.73 9.08 -6.95
C ARG A 53 -1.34 9.15 -5.48
N ARG A 54 -1.76 10.20 -4.76
CA ARG A 54 -1.46 10.38 -3.33
C ARG A 54 -2.03 9.27 -2.44
N GLU A 55 -3.21 8.75 -2.76
CA GLU A 55 -3.82 7.65 -2.02
C GLU A 55 -3.05 6.33 -2.23
N LEU A 56 -2.61 6.02 -3.45
CA LEU A 56 -1.75 4.86 -3.75
C LEU A 56 -0.39 4.97 -3.04
N GLU A 57 0.26 6.13 -3.08
CA GLU A 57 1.51 6.37 -2.35
C GLU A 57 1.33 6.20 -0.84
N THR A 58 0.22 6.68 -0.30
CA THR A 58 -0.08 6.54 1.13
C THR A 58 -0.33 5.09 1.50
N LEU A 59 -1.04 4.34 0.65
CA LEU A 59 -1.25 2.90 0.83
C LEU A 59 0.09 2.14 0.85
N LEU A 60 0.99 2.46 -0.10
CA LEU A 60 2.34 1.90 -0.14
C LEU A 60 3.16 2.25 1.11
N ARG A 61 3.08 3.48 1.61
CA ARG A 61 3.75 3.87 2.86
C ARG A 61 3.18 3.16 4.09
N GLN A 62 1.87 2.96 4.15
CA GLN A 62 1.20 2.30 5.29
C GLN A 62 1.53 0.81 5.36
N HIS A 63 1.58 0.14 4.21
CA HIS A 63 1.96 -1.27 4.10
C HIS A 63 3.46 -1.46 3.84
N GLY A 64 4.21 -0.37 3.84
CA GLY A 64 5.65 -0.32 3.70
C GLY A 64 6.34 -1.01 4.88
N VAL A 65 7.46 -1.63 4.55
CA VAL A 65 8.37 -2.22 5.50
C VAL A 65 9.19 -1.09 6.11
N ASP A 66 9.36 -1.02 7.44
CA ASP A 66 10.42 -0.14 7.96
C ASP A 66 11.80 -0.67 7.55
N ALA A 67 12.86 0.13 7.67
CA ALA A 67 14.23 -0.22 7.26
C ALA A 67 14.71 -1.59 7.82
N SER A 68 14.03 -2.11 8.85
CA SER A 68 14.28 -3.41 9.49
C SER A 68 13.53 -4.61 8.89
N GLY A 69 12.86 -4.49 7.73
CA GLY A 69 12.21 -5.67 7.14
C GLY A 69 10.83 -6.03 7.74
N GLN A 70 10.33 -5.27 8.73
CA GLN A 70 9.05 -5.55 9.39
C GLN A 70 7.89 -4.72 8.79
N PRO A 71 6.70 -5.32 8.57
CA PRO A 71 5.50 -4.53 8.25
C PRO A 71 5.14 -3.60 9.42
N ARG A 72 5.02 -2.30 9.14
CA ARG A 72 4.70 -1.26 10.15
C ARG A 72 3.36 -1.51 10.87
N SER A 73 2.45 -2.23 10.24
CA SER A 73 1.19 -2.70 10.83
C SER A 73 1.41 -3.68 12.00
N ALA A 74 2.40 -4.57 11.92
CA ALA A 74 2.75 -5.48 13.02
C ALA A 74 3.34 -4.72 14.22
N ARG A 75 4.06 -3.62 13.99
CA ARG A 75 4.68 -2.81 15.06
C ARG A 75 3.64 -2.08 15.91
N ARG A 76 2.53 -1.61 15.30
CA ARG A 76 1.41 -1.00 16.05
C ARG A 76 0.68 -2.00 16.96
N ALA A 77 0.52 -3.25 16.52
CA ALA A 77 -0.11 -4.28 17.34
C ALA A 77 0.76 -4.61 18.58
N ARG A 78 2.08 -4.75 18.40
CA ARG A 78 3.03 -5.01 19.50
C ARG A 78 3.10 -3.88 20.53
N ASN A 79 3.15 -2.62 20.09
CA ASN A 79 3.19 -1.47 21.00
C ASN A 79 1.90 -1.30 21.84
N ARG A 80 0.76 -1.82 21.37
CA ARG A 80 -0.48 -1.77 22.14
C ARG A 80 -0.49 -2.82 23.24
N ALA A 81 0.04 -4.01 22.98
CA ALA A 81 0.16 -5.10 23.97
C ALA A 81 1.17 -4.76 25.08
N ALA A 82 2.26 -4.05 24.76
CA ALA A 82 3.28 -3.66 25.73
C ALA A 82 2.85 -2.52 26.69
N ARG A 83 1.69 -1.88 26.47
CA ARG A 83 1.20 -0.76 27.31
C ARG A 83 0.16 -1.19 28.34
N THR A 84 -0.18 -2.47 28.37
CA THR A 84 -1.17 -3.09 29.28
C THR A 84 -0.54 -4.13 30.20
N ALA A 85 0.79 -4.17 30.30
CA ALA A 85 1.55 -5.02 31.21
C ALA A 85 2.23 -4.19 32.29
#